data_AF-A0A8J6TP15-F1
#
_entry.id   AF-A0A8J6TP15-F1
#
_cell.length_a   1.000
_cell.length_b   1.000
_cell.length_c   1.000
_cell.angle_alpha   90.00
_cell.angle_beta   90.00
_cell.angle_gamma   90.00
#
_symmetry.space_group_name_H-M   'P 1'
#
loop_
_entity.id
_entity.type
_entity.pdbx_description
1 polymer ?
#
loop_
_entity_poly.entity_id
_entity_poly.type
_entity_poly.pdbx_seq_one_letter_code
_entity_poly.pdbx_strand_id
1 'polypeptide(L)'
;MNWDTIASVATAIGVCIAAWQIRDSKKLAQTSFEDGLDQQYRNLAMDIPVDALIGKPVDDESGKLREIIYNYLDLCNEQIYLRKIKRISKNRWKDWNIGIKDNLSKPAFKVVWDEIKKTAPDTFTAIESLEKNKFEIDPAHCKNDCA
;
A
#
# COMPACT_ATOMS: atom_id res chain seq x y z
N MET A 1 -13.97 -32.81 42.89
CA MET A 1 -13.30 -32.14 41.76
C MET A 1 -11.81 -32.38 41.91
N ASN A 2 -11.17 -33.09 40.98
CA ASN A 2 -9.76 -33.47 41.09
C ASN A 2 -8.85 -32.29 40.71
N TRP A 3 -7.72 -32.14 41.39
CA TRP A 3 -6.72 -31.10 41.11
C TRP A 3 -6.23 -31.14 39.65
N ASP A 4 -6.14 -32.34 39.06
CA ASP A 4 -5.77 -32.54 37.66
C ASP A 4 -6.77 -31.91 36.69
N THR A 5 -8.07 -31.98 37.00
CA THR A 5 -9.12 -31.37 36.18
C THR A 5 -9.05 -29.85 36.26
N ILE A 6 -8.78 -29.29 37.44
CA ILE A 6 -8.63 -27.84 37.63
C ILE A 6 -7.38 -27.34 36.88
N ALA A 7 -6.27 -28.06 36.98
CA ALA A 7 -5.04 -27.75 36.27
C ALA A 7 -5.23 -27.79 34.74
N SER A 8 -5.88 -28.84 34.22
CA SER A 8 -6.17 -28.99 32.79
C SER A 8 -7.05 -27.85 32.26
N VAL A 9 -8.10 -27.47 33.00
CA VAL A 9 -8.98 -26.34 32.63
C VAL A 9 -8.20 -25.03 32.65
N ALA A 10 -7.37 -24.80 33.68
CA ALA A 10 -6.53 -23.60 33.77
C ALA A 10 -5.52 -23.51 32.60
N THR A 11 -4.89 -24.63 32.21
CA THR A 11 -4.00 -24.67 31.04
C THR A 11 -4.75 -24.35 29.75
N ALA A 12 -5.93 -24.93 29.55
CA ALA A 12 -6.75 -24.66 28.35
C ALA A 12 -7.13 -23.18 28.26
N ILE A 13 -7.57 -22.57 29.37
CA ILE A 13 -7.85 -21.13 29.45
C ILE A 13 -6.59 -20.32 29.12
N GLY A 14 -5.44 -20.68 29.69
CA GLY A 14 -4.16 -20.02 29.42
C GLY A 14 -3.78 -20.06 27.93
N VAL A 15 -3.94 -21.21 27.27
CA VAL A 15 -3.69 -21.35 25.83
C VAL A 15 -4.65 -20.49 25.01
N CYS A 16 -5.94 -20.44 25.37
CA CYS A 16 -6.92 -19.57 24.70
C CYS A 16 -6.54 -18.09 24.83
N ILE A 17 -6.14 -17.64 26.02
CA ILE A 17 -5.69 -16.27 26.28
C ILE A 17 -4.43 -15.97 25.45
N ALA A 18 -3.44 -16.87 25.44
CA ALA A 18 -2.21 -16.71 24.67
C ALA A 18 -2.49 -16.62 23.16
N ALA A 19 -3.37 -17.48 22.62
CA ALA A 19 -3.77 -17.44 21.22
C ALA A 19 -4.46 -16.11 20.86
N TRP A 20 -5.29 -15.58 21.77
CA TRP A 20 -5.91 -14.27 21.58
C TRP A 20 -4.87 -13.13 21.59
N GLN A 21 -3.91 -13.18 22.53
CA GLN A 21 -2.83 -12.21 22.60
C GLN A 21 -1.96 -12.21 21.32
N ILE A 22 -1.59 -13.38 20.80
CA ILE A 22 -0.84 -13.51 19.54
C ILE A 22 -1.61 -12.88 18.39
N ARG A 23 -2.93 -13.11 18.33
CA ARG A 23 -3.78 -12.52 17.30
C ARG A 23 -3.80 -11.00 17.36
N ASP A 24 -3.88 -10.41 18.54
CA ASP A 24 -3.91 -8.95 18.69
C ASP A 24 -2.53 -8.32 18.48
N SER A 25 -1.45 -8.97 18.93
CA SER A 25 -0.07 -8.57 18.60
C SER A 25 0.17 -8.55 17.08
N LYS A 26 -0.35 -9.54 16.34
CA LYS A 26 -0.27 -9.56 14.88
C LYS A 26 -1.00 -8.38 14.23
N LYS A 27 -2.18 -8.01 14.74
CA LYS A 27 -2.93 -6.84 14.23
C LYS A 27 -2.16 -5.54 14.49
N LEU A 28 -1.65 -5.35 15.71
CA LEU A 28 -0.86 -4.17 16.05
C LEU A 28 0.39 -4.05 15.19
N ALA A 29 1.10 -5.17 14.98
CA ALA A 29 2.26 -5.19 14.08
C ALA A 29 1.89 -4.85 12.63
N GLN A 30 0.73 -5.31 12.15
CA GLN A 30 0.22 -4.94 10.83
C GLN A 30 -0.11 -3.44 10.74
N THR A 31 -0.82 -2.88 11.72
CA THR A 31 -1.14 -1.45 11.76
C THR A 31 0.13 -0.60 11.81
N SER A 32 1.07 -0.92 12.69
CA SER A 32 2.34 -0.19 12.79
C SER A 32 3.16 -0.26 11.51
N PHE A 33 3.12 -1.39 10.79
CA PHE A 33 3.75 -1.53 9.48
C PHE A 33 3.08 -0.63 8.41
N GLU A 34 1.74 -0.62 8.37
CA GLU A 34 0.98 0.26 7.48
C GLU A 34 1.24 1.75 7.77
N ASP A 35 1.29 2.14 9.05
CA ASP A 35 1.59 3.52 9.45
C ASP A 35 2.99 3.97 9.00
N GLY A 36 3.96 3.04 8.95
CA GLY A 36 5.29 3.29 8.39
C GLY A 36 5.26 3.61 6.90
N LEU A 37 4.40 2.94 6.12
CA LEU A 37 4.21 3.22 4.70
C LEU A 37 3.47 4.55 4.49
N ASP A 38 2.48 4.86 5.33
CA ASP A 38 1.81 6.16 5.32
C ASP A 38 2.81 7.30 5.61
N GLN A 39 3.78 7.09 6.52
CA GLN A 39 4.80 8.07 6.81
C GLN A 39 5.77 8.27 5.63
N GLN A 40 6.17 7.20 4.94
CA GLN A 40 6.98 7.30 3.72
C GLN A 40 6.25 8.12 2.64
N TYR A 41 4.95 7.85 2.45
CA TYR A 41 4.12 8.65 1.55
C TYR A 41 4.09 10.12 1.97
N ARG A 42 3.85 10.41 3.26
CA ARG A 42 3.83 11.79 3.77
C ARG A 42 5.16 12.52 3.53
N ASN A 43 6.29 11.84 3.75
CA ASN A 43 7.61 12.43 3.51
C ASN A 43 7.80 12.79 2.02
N LEU A 44 7.41 11.90 1.10
CA LEU A 44 7.45 12.21 -0.34
C LEU A 44 6.48 13.33 -0.72
N ALA A 45 5.25 13.28 -0.20
CA ALA A 45 4.20 14.22 -0.55
C ALA A 45 4.47 15.66 -0.08
N MET A 46 5.25 15.84 1.00
CA MET A 46 5.66 17.18 1.46
C MET A 46 6.53 17.92 0.45
N ASP A 47 7.26 17.20 -0.39
CA ASP A 47 8.11 17.79 -1.42
C ASP A 47 7.38 18.02 -2.74
N ILE A 48 6.16 17.49 -2.90
CA ILE A 48 5.34 17.70 -4.09
C ILE A 48 4.65 19.07 -3.99
N PRO A 49 4.82 19.96 -4.99
CA PRO A 49 4.11 21.23 -5.02
C PRO A 49 2.59 21.01 -4.94
N VAL A 50 1.93 21.79 -4.09
CA VAL A 50 0.47 21.69 -3.89
C VAL A 50 -0.29 21.83 -5.20
N ASP A 51 0.17 22.70 -6.10
CA ASP A 51 -0.43 22.88 -7.42
C ASP A 51 -0.48 21.57 -8.22
N ALA A 52 0.56 20.72 -8.15
CA ALA A 52 0.55 19.40 -8.78
C ALA A 52 -0.46 18.45 -8.11
N LEU A 53 -0.55 18.47 -6.77
CA LEU A 53 -1.50 17.65 -6.00
C LEU A 53 -2.96 18.02 -6.28
N ILE A 54 -3.26 19.31 -6.50
CA ILE A 54 -4.62 19.76 -6.83
C ILE A 54 -4.91 19.78 -8.35
N GLY A 55 -3.97 19.30 -9.17
CA GLY A 55 -4.17 19.12 -10.61
C GLY A 55 -3.96 20.36 -11.48
N LYS A 56 -3.32 21.40 -10.95
CA LYS A 56 -2.86 22.54 -11.75
C LYS A 56 -1.56 22.19 -12.48
N PRO A 57 -1.31 22.81 -13.63
CA PRO A 57 -0.01 22.69 -14.30
C PRO A 57 1.08 23.25 -13.40
N VAL A 58 2.19 22.53 -13.32
CA VAL A 58 3.42 22.96 -12.65
C VAL A 58 4.53 22.89 -13.66
N ASP A 59 5.32 23.96 -13.73
CA ASP A 59 6.55 23.96 -14.50
C ASP A 59 7.67 23.34 -13.66
N ASP A 60 8.31 22.30 -14.21
CA ASP A 60 9.39 21.57 -13.53
C ASP A 60 10.68 21.65 -14.35
N GLU A 61 11.16 22.89 -14.57
CA GLU A 61 12.43 23.13 -15.27
C GLU A 61 13.62 22.37 -14.63
N SER A 62 13.54 22.10 -13.32
CA SER A 62 14.58 21.41 -12.56
C SER A 62 14.58 19.89 -12.69
N GLY A 63 13.48 19.28 -13.15
CA GLY A 63 13.26 17.83 -13.13
C GLY A 63 13.02 17.23 -11.73
N LYS A 64 13.01 18.04 -10.67
CA LYS A 64 12.86 17.58 -9.29
C LYS A 64 11.47 17.02 -9.03
N LEU A 65 10.42 17.64 -9.57
CA LEU A 65 9.05 17.12 -9.42
C LEU A 65 8.92 15.76 -10.10
N ARG A 66 9.52 15.60 -11.28
CA ARG A 66 9.58 14.31 -11.97
C ARG A 66 10.21 13.21 -11.12
N GLU A 67 11.34 13.48 -10.47
CA GLU A 67 12.01 12.51 -9.58
C GLU A 67 11.16 12.16 -8.35
N ILE A 68 10.52 13.14 -7.72
CA ILE A 68 9.64 12.90 -6.57
C ILE A 68 8.43 12.04 -6.98
N ILE A 69 7.82 12.33 -8.13
CA ILE A 69 6.72 11.52 -8.66
C ILE A 69 7.19 10.10 -8.98
N TYR A 70 8.38 9.93 -9.55
CA TYR A 70 8.95 8.58 -9.77
C TYR A 70 9.03 7.80 -8.45
N ASN A 71 9.58 8.41 -7.39
CA ASN A 71 9.69 7.77 -6.08
C ASN A 71 8.31 7.49 -5.44
N TYR A 72 7.33 8.36 -5.67
CA TYR A 72 5.94 8.10 -5.27
C TYR A 72 5.36 6.86 -5.99
N LEU A 73 5.61 6.72 -7.29
CA LEU A 73 5.18 5.55 -8.05
C LEU A 73 5.89 4.28 -7.57
N ASP A 74 7.16 4.36 -7.17
CA ASP A 74 7.88 3.22 -6.62
C ASP A 74 7.27 2.74 -5.31
N LEU A 75 6.98 3.68 -4.40
CA LEU A 75 6.27 3.40 -3.17
C LEU A 75 4.89 2.76 -3.45
N CYS A 76 4.14 3.28 -4.42
CA CYS A 76 2.84 2.73 -4.79
C CYS A 76 2.98 1.29 -5.30
N ASN A 77 3.98 1.01 -6.14
CA ASN A 77 4.26 -0.32 -6.66
C ASN A 77 4.56 -1.32 -5.53
N GLU A 78 5.37 -0.91 -4.53
CA GLU A 78 5.61 -1.71 -3.33
C GLU A 78 4.33 -1.95 -2.52
N GLN A 79 3.52 -0.91 -2.27
CA GLN A 79 2.27 -1.02 -1.52
C GLN A 79 1.29 -2.02 -2.16
N ILE A 80 1.18 -2.01 -3.48
CA ILE A 80 0.34 -2.94 -4.25
C ILE A 80 0.86 -4.38 -4.11
N TYR A 81 2.18 -4.57 -4.23
CA TYR A 81 2.81 -5.87 -4.00
C TYR A 81 2.55 -6.38 -2.58
N LEU A 82 2.72 -5.53 -1.57
CA LEU A 82 2.46 -5.86 -0.17
C LEU A 82 0.98 -6.22 0.06
N ARG A 83 0.05 -5.59 -0.67
CA ARG A 83 -1.36 -6.00 -0.66
C ARG A 83 -1.54 -7.38 -1.29
N LYS A 84 -0.90 -7.66 -2.44
CA LYS A 84 -0.96 -8.96 -3.12
C LYS A 84 -0.58 -10.11 -2.18
N ILE A 85 0.46 -9.91 -1.36
CA ILE A 85 0.89 -10.90 -0.36
C ILE A 85 0.18 -10.77 1.00
N LYS A 86 -0.93 -10.01 1.08
CA LYS A 86 -1.80 -9.87 2.26
C LYS A 86 -1.11 -9.27 3.50
N ARG A 87 -0.03 -8.51 3.31
CA ARG A 87 0.60 -7.72 4.40
C ARG A 87 -0.16 -6.45 4.71
N ILE A 88 -0.84 -5.87 3.72
CA ILE A 88 -1.73 -4.72 3.90
C ILE A 88 -3.15 -5.20 4.11
N SER A 89 -3.83 -4.62 5.10
CA SER A 89 -5.23 -4.90 5.41
C SER A 89 -6.14 -4.45 4.27
N LYS A 90 -7.32 -5.07 4.18
CA LYS A 90 -8.30 -4.75 3.12
C LYS A 90 -8.80 -3.30 3.23
N ASN A 91 -8.99 -2.82 4.45
CA ASN A 91 -9.49 -1.47 4.69
C ASN A 91 -8.44 -0.45 4.25
N ARG A 92 -7.20 -0.61 4.70
CA ARG A 92 -6.09 0.26 4.29
C ARG A 92 -5.89 0.28 2.78
N TRP A 93 -5.95 -0.88 2.14
CA TRP A 93 -5.84 -0.99 0.70
C TRP A 93 -6.89 -0.17 -0.06
N LYS A 94 -8.15 -0.18 0.40
CA LYS A 94 -9.21 0.60 -0.25
C LYS A 94 -8.87 2.09 -0.25
N ASP A 95 -8.41 2.62 0.88
CA ASP A 95 -8.07 4.03 1.02
C ASP A 95 -6.88 4.40 0.13
N TRP A 96 -5.83 3.57 0.14
CA TRP A 96 -4.65 3.76 -0.71
C TRP A 96 -5.00 3.68 -2.20
N ASN A 97 -5.80 2.70 -2.62
CA ASN A 97 -6.19 2.54 -4.02
C ASN A 97 -6.96 3.77 -4.54
N ILE A 98 -7.80 4.39 -3.70
CA ILE A 98 -8.47 5.66 -4.03
C ILE A 98 -7.46 6.78 -4.24
N GLY A 99 -6.50 6.95 -3.31
CA GLY A 99 -5.47 7.99 -3.40
C GLY A 99 -4.52 7.81 -4.58
N ILE A 100 -4.11 6.56 -4.87
CA ILE A 100 -3.27 6.22 -6.03
C ILE A 100 -3.99 6.57 -7.33
N LYS A 101 -5.26 6.17 -7.46
CA LYS A 101 -6.08 6.50 -8.62
C LYS A 101 -6.25 8.00 -8.80
N ASP A 102 -6.49 8.74 -7.71
CA ASP A 102 -6.65 10.20 -7.79
C ASP A 102 -5.35 10.89 -8.22
N ASN A 103 -4.21 10.54 -7.61
CA ASN A 103 -2.92 11.12 -7.96
C ASN A 103 -2.54 10.83 -9.42
N LEU A 104 -2.70 9.58 -9.88
CA LEU A 104 -2.42 9.20 -11.28
C LEU A 104 -3.31 9.92 -12.30
N SER A 105 -4.46 10.45 -11.87
CA SER A 105 -5.32 11.27 -12.73
C SER A 105 -4.83 12.71 -12.89
N LYS A 106 -3.92 13.19 -12.04
CA LYS A 106 -3.41 14.57 -12.10
C LYS A 106 -2.40 14.74 -13.24
N PRO A 107 -2.33 15.93 -13.89
CA PRO A 107 -1.49 16.14 -15.07
C PRO A 107 -0.01 15.80 -14.86
N ALA A 108 0.60 16.29 -13.77
CA ALA A 108 2.02 16.06 -13.50
C ALA A 108 2.34 14.56 -13.33
N PHE A 109 1.50 13.84 -12.57
CA PHE A 109 1.67 12.40 -12.35
C PHE A 109 1.48 11.61 -13.64
N LYS A 110 0.47 11.98 -14.44
CA LYS A 110 0.19 11.34 -15.72
C LYS A 110 1.37 11.45 -16.69
N VAL A 111 1.99 12.62 -16.79
CA VAL A 111 3.15 12.83 -17.66
C VAL A 111 4.28 11.88 -17.29
N VAL A 112 4.65 11.82 -16.01
CA VAL A 112 5.73 10.94 -15.54
C VAL A 112 5.35 9.46 -15.70
N TRP A 113 4.10 9.11 -15.42
CA TRP A 113 3.62 7.73 -15.56
C TRP A 113 3.65 7.24 -17.02
N ASP A 114 3.17 8.07 -17.94
CA ASP A 114 3.18 7.76 -19.38
C ASP A 114 4.62 7.70 -19.92
N GLU A 115 5.54 8.51 -19.38
CA GLU A 115 6.98 8.43 -19.68
C GLU A 115 7.59 7.10 -19.23
N ILE A 116 7.36 6.67 -17.99
CA ILE A 116 7.87 5.42 -17.42
C ILE A 116 7.38 4.23 -18.25
N LYS A 117 6.08 4.16 -18.55
CA LYS A 117 5.51 3.08 -19.38
C LYS A 117 6.19 2.97 -20.75
N LYS A 118 6.61 4.10 -21.32
CA LYS A 118 7.29 4.15 -22.62
C LYS A 118 8.76 3.77 -22.54
N THR A 119 9.45 4.18 -21.47
CA THR A 119 10.92 4.13 -21.38
C THR A 119 11.45 2.92 -20.61
N ALA A 120 10.69 2.44 -19.63
CA ALA A 120 11.05 1.34 -18.73
C ALA A 120 9.84 0.42 -18.52
N PRO A 121 9.30 -0.20 -19.60
CA PRO A 121 8.18 -1.14 -19.48
C PRO A 121 8.53 -2.27 -18.50
N ASP A 122 7.52 -2.82 -17.85
CA ASP A 122 7.64 -3.91 -16.88
C ASP A 122 8.42 -3.58 -15.59
N THR A 123 8.76 -2.30 -15.36
CA THR A 123 9.40 -1.88 -14.09
C THR A 123 8.36 -1.74 -12.97
N PHE A 124 7.18 -1.19 -13.29
CA PHE A 124 6.11 -0.90 -12.33
C PHE A 124 4.88 -1.79 -12.57
N THR A 125 5.11 -3.09 -12.75
CA THR A 125 4.08 -4.07 -13.13
C THR A 125 2.85 -4.05 -12.23
N ALA A 126 3.00 -3.77 -10.93
CA ALA A 126 1.87 -3.79 -10.00
C ALA A 126 0.91 -2.60 -10.25
N ILE A 127 1.45 -1.41 -10.57
CA ILE A 127 0.65 -0.24 -10.94
C ILE A 127 0.03 -0.44 -12.32
N GLU A 128 0.81 -0.90 -13.31
CA GLU A 128 0.28 -1.17 -14.66
C GLU A 128 -0.91 -2.12 -14.62
N SER A 129 -0.81 -3.17 -13.81
CA SER A 129 -1.87 -4.12 -13.59
C SER A 129 -3.14 -3.50 -12.98
N LEU A 130 -3.00 -2.61 -12.00
CA LEU A 130 -4.14 -1.87 -11.47
C LEU A 130 -4.77 -0.94 -12.50
N GLU A 131 -3.96 -0.23 -13.28
CA GLU A 131 -4.43 0.64 -14.35
C GLU A 131 -5.20 -0.16 -15.41
N LYS A 132 -4.65 -1.31 -15.86
CA LYS A 132 -5.30 -2.26 -16.79
C LYS A 132 -6.68 -2.70 -16.26
N ASN A 133 -6.81 -2.88 -14.95
CA ASN A 133 -8.04 -3.27 -14.28
C ASN A 133 -8.84 -2.07 -13.71
N LYS A 134 -8.57 -0.84 -14.16
CA LYS A 134 -9.27 0.40 -13.77
C LYS A 134 -9.34 0.64 -12.26
N PHE A 135 -8.39 0.10 -11.50
CA PHE A 135 -8.32 0.16 -10.04
C PHE A 135 -9.51 -0.53 -9.34
N GLU A 136 -10.19 -1.48 -9.98
CA GLU A 136 -11.39 -2.15 -9.43
C GLU A 136 -11.06 -3.46 -8.72
N ILE A 137 -9.86 -4.01 -8.94
CA ILE A 137 -9.42 -5.28 -8.37
C ILE A 137 -8.74 -5.09 -7.00
N ASP A 138 -8.88 -6.11 -6.16
CA ASP A 138 -8.07 -6.24 -4.95
C ASP A 138 -6.85 -7.15 -5.26
N PRO A 139 -5.61 -6.64 -5.21
CA PRO A 139 -4.42 -7.42 -5.53
C PRO A 139 -4.30 -8.73 -4.73
N ALA A 140 -4.85 -8.78 -3.52
CA ALA A 140 -4.86 -9.98 -2.68
C ALA A 140 -5.70 -11.15 -3.24
N HIS A 141 -6.56 -10.87 -4.22
CA HIS A 141 -7.44 -11.85 -4.87
C HIS A 141 -7.04 -12.19 -6.31
N CYS A 142 -6.02 -11.53 -6.88
CA CYS A 142 -5.48 -11.91 -8.18
C CYS A 142 -4.73 -13.25 -8.07
N LYS A 143 -5.21 -14.27 -8.77
CA LYS A 143 -4.63 -15.62 -8.70
C LYS A 143 -3.42 -15.84 -9.59
N ASN A 144 -3.26 -15.16 -10.73
CA ASN A 144 -2.05 -15.25 -11.58
C ASN A 144 -1.89 -14.15 -12.67
N ASP A 145 -2.94 -13.42 -13.08
CA ASP A 145 -2.90 -12.63 -14.33
C ASP A 145 -2.90 -11.10 -14.15
N CYS A 146 -2.33 -10.63 -13.05
CA CYS A 146 -2.24 -9.21 -12.73
C CYS A 146 -0.77 -8.73 -12.84
N ALA A 147 0.02 -9.27 -13.77
CA ALA A 147 1.34 -8.78 -14.16
C ALA A 147 1.33 -8.53 -15.68
#